data_AF-A0A6N9DJ43-F1
#
_entry.id   AF-A0A6N9DJ43-F1
#
_cell.length_a   1.000
_cell.length_b   1.000
_cell.length_c   1.000
_cell.angle_alpha   90.00
_cell.angle_beta   90.00
_cell.angle_gamma   90.00
#
_symmetry.space_group_name_H-M   'P 1'
#
loop_
_entity.id
_entity.type
_entity.pdbx_description
1 polymer ?
#
loop_
_entity_poly.entity_id
_entity_poly.type
_entity_poly.pdbx_seq_one_letter_code
_entity_poly.pdbx_strand_id
1 'polypeptide(L)' 'MSEFNGILTLTVFLPALAGLVILLVKPLQLEDRIIRWFAIVSTVVTFVLTLIVFLAYDRDAGGVQFIDHLSWLSAE' A
#
# COMPACT_ATOMS: atom_id res chain seq x y z
N MET A 1 0.83 15.98 17.98
CA MET A 1 0.15 16.03 16.68
C MET A 1 0.53 14.74 15.99
N SER A 2 -0.36 13.76 15.93
CA SER A 2 -0.08 12.50 15.24
C SER A 2 0.07 12.83 13.75
N GLU A 3 1.30 12.91 13.26
CA GLU A 3 1.54 13.05 11.84
C GLU A 3 0.98 11.80 11.17
N PHE A 4 -0.20 11.96 10.56
CA PHE A 4 -0.74 10.95 9.67
C PHE A 4 0.20 10.85 8.47
N ASN A 5 1.09 9.87 8.50
CA ASN A 5 2.02 9.62 7.41
C ASN A 5 1.37 8.68 6.35
N GLY A 6 0.41 7.83 6.76
CA GLY A 6 -0.34 6.95 5.87
C GLY A 6 0.51 5.88 5.17
N ILE A 7 1.79 5.76 5.55
CA ILE A 7 2.74 4.86 4.90
C ILE A 7 2.37 3.39 5.05
N LEU A 8 1.88 2.98 6.23
CA LEU A 8 1.42 1.61 6.44
C LEU A 8 0.15 1.34 5.63
N THR A 9 -0.83 2.26 5.68
CA THR A 9 -2.04 2.18 4.86
C THR A 9 -1.69 2.01 3.38
N LEU A 10 -0.81 2.86 2.83
CA LEU A 10 -0.39 2.75 1.44
C LEU A 10 0.28 1.40 1.16
N THR A 11 1.18 0.94 2.03
CA THR A 11 1.88 -0.34 1.89
C THR A 11 0.91 -1.53 1.83
N VAL A 12 -0.13 -1.51 2.66
CA VAL A 12 -1.14 -2.60 2.74
C VAL A 12 -2.09 -2.58 1.54
N PHE A 13 -2.53 -1.42 1.08
CA PHE A 13 -3.55 -1.31 0.04
C PHE A 13 -2.99 -1.20 -1.39
N LEU A 14 -1.72 -0.85 -1.58
CA LEU A 14 -1.13 -0.69 -2.92
C LEU A 14 -1.21 -1.97 -3.79
N PRO A 15 -0.97 -3.19 -3.28
CA PRO A 15 -1.13 -4.41 -4.08
C PRO A 15 -2.56 -4.63 -4.54
N ALA A 16 -3.53 -4.37 -3.66
CA ALA A 16 -4.94 -4.49 -3.97
C ALA A 16 -5.36 -3.47 -5.02
N LEU A 17 -4.90 -2.21 -4.89
CA LEU A 17 -5.13 -1.15 -5.87
C LEU A 17 -4.52 -1.52 -7.23
N ALA A 18 -3.30 -2.05 -7.26
CA ALA A 18 -2.67 -2.50 -8.50
C ALA A 18 -3.45 -3.64 -9.17
N GLY A 19 -3.92 -4.62 -8.40
CA GLY A 19 -4.79 -5.69 -8.90
C GLY A 19 -6.11 -5.15 -9.46
N LEU A 20 -6.73 -4.17 -8.77
CA LEU A 20 -7.94 -3.50 -9.24
C LEU A 20 -7.70 -2.77 -10.57
N VAL A 21 -6.60 -2.03 -10.69
CA VAL A 21 -6.23 -1.36 -11.95
C VAL A 21 -6.07 -2.38 -13.08
N ILE A 22 -5.36 -3.49 -12.84
CA ILE A 22 -5.20 -4.56 -13.85
C ILE A 22 -6.57 -5.13 -14.27
N LEU A 23 -7.47 -5.37 -13.32
CA LEU A 23 -8.82 -5.85 -13.60
C LEU A 23 -9.61 -4.88 -14.47
N LEU A 24 -9.55 -3.58 -14.16
CA LEU A 24 -10.28 -2.53 -14.86
C LEU A 24 -9.73 -2.22 -16.26
N VAL A 25 -8.42 -2.41 -16.49
CA VAL A 25 -7.81 -2.18 -17.82
C VAL A 25 -7.88 -3.41 -18.73
N LYS A 26 -8.12 -4.61 -18.19
CA LYS A 26 -8.32 -5.84 -18.97
C LYS A 26 -9.28 -5.68 -20.18
N PRO A 27 -10.46 -5.04 -20.07
CA PRO A 27 -11.35 -4.84 -21.23
C PRO A 27 -10.78 -3.93 -22.33
N LEU A 28 -9.74 -3.15 -22.05
CA LEU A 28 -9.11 -2.25 -23.03
C LEU A 28 -8.18 -2.98 -24.01
N GLN A 29 -7.98 -4.30 -23.85
CA GLN A 29 -7.14 -5.14 -24.71
C GLN A 29 -5.71 -4.57 -24.88
N LEU A 30 -5.17 -3.97 -23.82
CA LEU A 30 -3.77 -3.52 -23.79
C LEU A 30 -2.84 -4.71 -24.04
N GLU A 31 -1.66 -4.43 -24.58
CA GLU A 31 -0.63 -5.46 -24.74
C GLU A 31 -0.31 -6.12 -23.39
N ASP A 32 -0.25 -7.46 -23.36
CA ASP A 32 0.10 -8.24 -22.16
C ASP A 32 1.43 -7.77 -21.53
N ARG A 33 2.36 -7.28 -22.36
CA ARG A 33 3.62 -6.69 -21.91
C ARG A 33 3.40 -5.51 -20.97
N ILE A 34 2.44 -4.63 -21.25
CA ILE A 34 2.14 -3.45 -20.43
C ILE A 34 1.61 -3.90 -19.06
N ILE A 35 0.65 -4.83 -19.06
CA ILE A 35 0.06 -5.37 -17.83
C ILE A 35 1.14 -6.06 -16.97
N ARG A 36 2.01 -6.85 -17.60
CA ARG A 36 3.12 -7.53 -16.92
C ARG A 36 4.09 -6.55 -16.28
N TRP A 37 4.52 -5.53 -17.01
CA TRP A 37 5.43 -4.52 -16.47
C TRP A 37 4.78 -3.70 -15.36
N PHE A 38 3.51 -3.35 -15.49
CA PHE A 38 2.76 -2.67 -14.43
C PHE A 38 2.71 -3.52 -13.14
N ALA A 39 2.41 -4.82 -13.26
CA ALA A 39 2.40 -5.74 -12.12
C ALA A 39 3.78 -5.88 -11.46
N ILE A 40 4.86 -5.93 -12.25
CA ILE A 40 6.23 -5.98 -11.72
C ILE A 40 6.55 -4.69 -10.97
N VAL A 41 6.30 -3.54 -11.57
CA VAL A 41 6.59 -2.23 -10.96
C VAL A 41 5.78 -2.05 -9.68
N SER A 42 4.49 -2.34 -9.67
CA SER A 42 3.66 -2.21 -8.47
C SER A 42 4.15 -3.12 -7.33
N THR A 43 4.58 -4.34 -7.66
CA THR A 43 5.14 -5.28 -6.68
C THR A 43 6.48 -4.78 -6.12
N VAL A 44 7.37 -4.28 -6.98
CA VAL A 44 8.66 -3.70 -6.56
C VAL A 44 8.44 -2.48 -5.66
N VAL A 45 7.52 -1.59 -6.02
CA VAL A 45 7.18 -0.42 -5.20
C VAL A 45 6.61 -0.85 -3.85
N THR A 46 5.70 -1.83 -3.82
CA THR A 46 5.16 -2.39 -2.55
C THR A 46 6.27 -2.97 -1.67
N PHE A 47 7.22 -3.71 -2.28
CA PHE A 47 8.35 -4.29 -1.56
C PHE A 47 9.25 -3.21 -0.95
N VAL A 48 9.55 -2.16 -1.72
CA VAL A 48 10.33 -1.01 -1.21
C VAL A 48 9.61 -0.31 -0.06
N LEU A 49 8.31 -0.07 -0.17
CA LEU A 49 7.52 0.51 0.92
C LEU A 49 7.54 -0.36 2.17
N THR A 50 7.41 -1.68 2.02
CA THR A 50 7.53 -2.63 3.13
C THR A 50 8.89 -2.55 3.81
N LEU A 51 9.97 -2.43 3.02
CA LEU A 51 11.31 -2.27 3.57
C LEU A 51 11.47 -0.94 4.32
N ILE A 52 10.89 0.15 3.81
CA ILE A 52 10.90 1.44 4.51
C ILE A 52 10.19 1.33 5.86
N VAL A 53 8.99 0.74 5.90
CA VAL A 53 8.24 0.51 7.14
C VAL A 53 9.03 -0.34 8.12
N PHE A 54 9.68 -1.41 7.63
CA PHE A 54 10.50 -2.29 8.44
C PHE A 54 11.71 -1.57 9.05
N LEU A 55 12.42 -0.75 8.27
CA LEU A 55 13.59 0.00 8.72
C LEU A 55 13.24 1.19 9.61
N ALA A 56 12.04 1.75 9.46
CA ALA A 56 11.55 2.88 10.25
C ALA A 56 11.01 2.47 11.64
N TYR A 57 10.85 1.17 11.91
CA TYR A 57 10.35 0.68 13.20
C TYR A 57 11.37 0.92 14.33
N ASP A 58 10.95 1.59 15.39
CA ASP A 58 11.75 1.82 16.59
C ASP A 58 11.67 0.61 17.53
N ARG A 59 12.78 -0.09 17.72
CA ARG A 59 12.82 -1.28 18.59
C ARG A 59 12.81 -0.95 20.07
N ASP A 60 13.24 0.24 20.47
CA ASP A 60 13.36 0.65 21.86
C ASP A 60 12.01 1.12 22.39
N ALA A 61 11.22 1.83 21.57
CA ALA A 61 9.86 2.22 21.91
C ALA A 61 8.89 1.03 21.99
N GLY A 62 9.10 -0.01 21.19
CA GLY A 62 8.25 -1.20 21.12
C GLY A 62 6.79 -0.89 20.70
N GLY A 63 5.90 -1.88 20.88
CA GLY A 63 4.47 -1.72 20.60
C GLY A 63 4.09 -1.58 19.11
N VAL A 64 2.85 -1.15 18.86
CA VAL A 64 2.31 -0.86 17.53
C VAL A 64 2.56 0.62 17.21
N GLN A 65 3.30 0.91 16.14
CA GLN A 65 3.80 2.27 15.87
C GLN A 65 3.15 2.98 14.68
N PHE A 66 2.76 2.24 13.64
CA PHE A 66 2.16 2.81 12.44
C PHE A 66 0.63 2.72 12.51
N ILE A 67 0.02 3.41 13.47
CA ILE A 67 -1.43 3.36 13.68
C ILE A 67 -2.11 4.45 12.87
N ASP A 68 -2.92 4.03 11.89
CA ASP A 68 -3.81 4.88 11.14
C ASP A 68 -5.25 4.64 11.62
N HIS A 69 -5.94 5.70 12.06
CA HIS A 69 -7.32 5.61 12.52
C HIS A 69 -8.29 6.06 11.42
N LEU A 70 -9.30 5.24 11.17
CA LEU A 70 -10.41 5.54 10.26
C LEU A 70 -11.72 5.37 11.05
N SER A 71 -12.43 6.47 11.27
CA SER A 71 -13.73 6.44 11.96
C SER A 71 -14.77 5.79 11.06
N TRP A 72 -15.04 4.50 11.29
CA TRP A 72 -15.98 3.75 10.46
C TRP A 72 -17.45 4.06 10.80
N LEU A 73 -17.77 4.18 12.09
CA LEU A 73 -19.08 4.58 12.59
C LEU A 73 -18.89 5.71 13.61
N SER A 74 -19.62 6.81 13.43
CA SER A 74 -19.72 7.85 14.46
C SER A 74 -20.56 7.28 15.60
N ALA A 75 -20.00 7.23 16.82
CA ALA A 75 -20.80 6.97 17.99
C ALA A 75 -21.66 8.22 18.27
N GLU A 76 -22.96 8.12 18.01
CA GLU A 76 -23.97 8.88 18.75
C GLU A 76 -24.44 8.06 19.95
#